data_AF-A0A2V8U8D2-F1
#
_entry.id   AF-A0A2V8U8D2-F1
#
_cell.length_a   1.000
_cell.length_b   1.000
_cell.length_c   1.000
_cell.angle_alpha   90.00
_cell.angle_beta   90.00
_cell.angle_gamma   90.00
#
_symmetry.space_group_name_H-M   'P 1'
#
loop_
_entity.id
_entity.type
_entity.pdbx_description
1 polymer ?
#
loop_
_entity_poly.entity_id
_entity_poly.type
_entity_poly.pdbx_seq_one_letter_code
_entity_poly.pdbx_strand_id
1 'polypeptide(L)'
;MALVDYRARRFDESLEILRSLTDGGRQTGDIFNLMAWCLYMKGNFKDAVAAMDLAIEREPSTVSNYLDLGMILLSRRSSRCDAGGRNQGGGSGPAVVSGPHAEGPGRGADDSS
;
A
#
# COMPACT_ATOMS: atom_id res chain seq x y z
N MET A 1 -15.93 -26.91 6.82
CA MET A 1 -15.66 -26.20 5.55
C MET A 1 -16.59 -24.99 5.38
N ALA A 2 -17.89 -25.08 5.69
CA ALA A 2 -18.88 -23.99 5.54
C ALA A 2 -18.52 -22.58 6.09
N LEU A 3 -17.76 -22.45 7.18
CA LEU A 3 -17.42 -21.13 7.76
C LEU A 3 -16.41 -20.36 6.90
N VAL A 4 -15.51 -21.06 6.22
CA VAL A 4 -14.50 -20.44 5.34
C VAL A 4 -15.17 -19.96 4.06
N ASP A 5 -16.05 -20.77 3.48
CA ASP A 5 -16.84 -20.41 2.30
C ASP A 5 -17.76 -19.20 2.56
N TYR A 6 -18.40 -19.14 3.73
CA TYR A 6 -19.25 -18.02 4.11
C TYR A 6 -18.48 -16.70 4.21
N ARG A 7 -17.28 -16.73 4.80
CA ARG A 7 -16.43 -15.54 4.92
C ARG A 7 -15.89 -15.10 3.56
N ALA A 8 -15.39 -16.04 2.75
CA ALA A 8 -14.92 -15.76 1.40
C ALA A 8 -16.00 -15.08 0.54
N ARG A 9 -17.22 -15.62 0.56
CA ARG A 9 -18.36 -15.07 -0.20
C ARG A 9 -18.71 -13.64 0.20
N ARG A 10 -18.64 -13.30 1.49
CA ARG A 10 -18.90 -11.93 1.96
C ARG A 10 -17.79 -10.95 1.56
N PHE A 11 -16.54 -11.40 1.49
CA PHE A 11 -15.45 -10.54 1.05
C PHE A 11 -15.51 -10.27 -0.45
N ASP A 12 -15.89 -11.26 -1.27
CA ASP A 12 -16.12 -11.05 -2.71
C ASP A 12 -17.26 -10.05 -2.96
N GLU A 13 -18.41 -10.23 -2.31
CA GLU A 13 -19.54 -9.29 -2.42
C GLU A 13 -19.15 -7.87 -1.98
N SER A 14 -18.40 -7.75 -0.88
CA SER A 14 -17.90 -6.46 -0.40
C SER A 14 -16.95 -5.80 -1.41
N LEU A 15 -16.09 -6.57 -2.08
CA LEU A 15 -15.18 -6.05 -3.10
C LEU A 15 -15.93 -5.57 -4.35
N GLU A 16 -17.00 -6.27 -4.75
CA GLU A 16 -17.85 -5.83 -5.87
C GLU A 16 -18.54 -4.49 -5.56
N ILE A 17 -19.10 -4.34 -4.35
CA ILE A 17 -19.73 -3.09 -3.92
C ILE A 17 -18.70 -1.94 -3.91
N LEU A 18 -17.50 -2.18 -3.36
CA LEU A 18 -16.44 -1.17 -3.31
C LEU A 18 -15.95 -0.78 -4.71
N ARG A 19 -15.89 -1.73 -5.66
CA ARG A 19 -15.60 -1.44 -7.07
C ARG A 19 -16.68 -0.58 -7.70
N SER A 20 -17.95 -0.93 -7.53
CA SER A 20 -19.05 -0.10 -8.06
C SER A 20 -19.05 1.32 -7.47
N LEU A 21 -18.63 1.50 -6.22
CA LEU A 21 -18.45 2.84 -5.63
C LEU A 21 -17.29 3.61 -6.27
N THR A 22 -16.19 2.92 -6.55
CA THR A 22 -15.00 3.48 -7.21
C THR A 22 -15.33 3.90 -8.66
N ASP A 23 -16.09 3.07 -9.37
CA ASP A 23 -16.59 3.35 -10.73
C ASP A 23 -17.60 4.49 -10.74
N GLY A 24 -18.38 4.64 -9.67
CA GLY A 24 -19.27 5.77 -9.44
C GLY A 24 -18.57 7.08 -9.06
N GLY A 25 -17.22 7.12 -9.10
CA GLY A 25 -16.42 8.31 -8.84
C GLY A 25 -16.03 8.52 -7.37
N ARG A 26 -16.44 7.63 -6.47
CA ARG A 26 -16.01 7.64 -5.06
C ARG A 26 -14.70 6.86 -4.93
N GLN A 27 -13.58 7.53 -5.22
CA GLN A 27 -12.23 6.97 -5.13
C GLN A 27 -11.47 7.60 -3.95
N THR A 28 -11.98 7.40 -2.74
CA THR A 28 -11.34 7.90 -1.50
C THR A 28 -10.37 6.88 -0.93
N GLY A 29 -9.41 7.35 -0.15
CA GLY A 29 -8.46 6.52 0.59
C GLY A 29 -9.17 5.50 1.48
N ASP A 30 -10.30 5.87 2.10
CA ASP A 30 -11.12 4.94 2.90
C ASP A 30 -11.63 3.74 2.10
N ILE A 31 -12.05 3.95 0.85
CA ILE A 31 -12.57 2.86 -0.01
C ILE A 31 -11.44 1.90 -0.38
N PHE A 32 -10.28 2.44 -0.75
CA PHE A 32 -9.10 1.65 -1.03
C PHE A 32 -8.58 0.92 0.22
N ASN A 33 -8.71 1.53 1.40
CA ASN A 33 -8.41 0.90 2.69
C ASN A 33 -9.31 -0.31 2.96
N LEU A 34 -10.63 -0.15 2.79
CA LEU A 34 -11.59 -1.24 2.93
C LEU A 34 -11.34 -2.37 1.92
N MET A 35 -10.98 -2.05 0.67
CA MET A 35 -10.60 -3.05 -0.31
C MET A 35 -9.34 -3.81 0.11
N ALA A 36 -8.33 -3.11 0.63
CA ALA A 36 -7.10 -3.72 1.13
C ALA A 36 -7.38 -4.73 2.24
N TRP A 37 -8.24 -4.39 3.20
CA TRP A 37 -8.66 -5.30 4.27
C TRP A 37 -9.39 -6.54 3.74
N CYS A 38 -10.31 -6.36 2.78
CA CYS A 38 -11.00 -7.50 2.17
C CYS A 38 -10.01 -8.43 1.44
N LEU A 39 -9.04 -7.88 0.71
CA LEU A 39 -7.99 -8.64 0.03
C LEU A 39 -7.07 -9.36 1.02
N TYR A 40 -6.70 -8.70 2.11
CA TYR A 40 -5.91 -9.28 3.19
C TYR A 40 -6.64 -10.49 3.82
N MET A 41 -7.93 -10.36 4.11
CA MET A 41 -8.75 -11.43 4.69
C MET A 41 -8.94 -12.62 3.74
N LYS A 42 -8.86 -12.39 2.42
CA LYS A 42 -8.83 -13.45 1.41
C LYS A 42 -7.45 -14.12 1.26
N GLY A 43 -6.41 -13.60 1.92
CA GLY A 43 -5.03 -14.07 1.79
C GLY A 43 -4.27 -13.47 0.60
N ASN A 44 -4.87 -12.50 -0.11
CA ASN A 44 -4.25 -11.80 -1.23
C ASN A 44 -3.42 -10.61 -0.73
N PHE A 45 -2.32 -10.90 -0.04
CA PHE A 45 -1.48 -9.87 0.58
C PHE A 45 -0.86 -8.89 -0.42
N LYS A 46 -0.53 -9.32 -1.64
CA LYS A 46 0.07 -8.45 -2.67
C LYS A 46 -0.92 -7.37 -3.09
N ASP A 47 -2.14 -7.78 -3.42
CA ASP A 47 -3.20 -6.88 -3.86
C ASP A 47 -3.63 -5.95 -2.71
N ALA A 48 -3.63 -6.44 -1.47
CA ALA A 48 -3.92 -5.62 -0.30
C ALA A 48 -2.92 -4.47 -0.12
N VAL A 49 -1.63 -4.73 -0.30
CA VAL A 49 -0.59 -3.69 -0.22
C VAL A 49 -0.74 -2.70 -1.37
N ALA A 50 -1.03 -3.16 -2.59
CA ALA A 50 -1.27 -2.27 -3.73
C ALA A 50 -2.49 -1.35 -3.51
N ALA A 51 -3.57 -1.88 -2.92
CA ALA A 51 -4.74 -1.08 -2.57
C ALA A 51 -4.43 -0.04 -1.49
N MET A 52 -3.62 -0.38 -0.48
CA MET A 52 -3.13 0.58 0.51
C MET A 52 -2.25 1.68 -0.09
N ASP A 53 -1.40 1.34 -1.06
CA ASP A 53 -0.58 2.31 -1.77
C ASP A 53 -1.45 3.34 -2.49
N LEU A 54 -2.46 2.87 -3.22
CA LEU A 54 -3.47 3.73 -3.84
C LEU A 54 -4.20 4.60 -2.80
N ALA A 55 -4.52 4.05 -1.61
CA ALA A 55 -5.16 4.82 -0.55
C ALA A 55 -4.28 6.00 -0.08
N ILE A 56 -2.98 5.76 0.05
CA ILE A 56 -1.98 6.77 0.42
C ILE A 56 -1.79 7.79 -0.70
N GLU A 57 -1.78 7.36 -1.96
CA GLU A 57 -1.69 8.27 -3.11
C GLU A 57 -2.89 9.22 -3.19
N ARG A 58 -4.09 8.73 -2.83
CA ARG A 58 -5.31 9.58 -2.79
C ARG A 58 -5.34 10.51 -1.60
N GLU A 59 -5.02 9.99 -0.43
CA GLU A 59 -5.10 10.73 0.83
C GLU A 59 -3.79 10.58 1.62
N PRO A 60 -2.72 11.27 1.19
CA PRO A 60 -1.40 11.17 1.83
C PRO A 60 -1.38 11.80 3.22
N SER A 61 -2.37 12.65 3.53
CA SER A 61 -2.54 13.30 4.83
C SER A 61 -3.18 12.38 5.87
N THR A 62 -3.73 11.23 5.46
CA THR A 62 -4.47 10.33 6.33
C THR A 62 -3.52 9.33 6.98
N VAL A 63 -3.13 9.63 8.23
CA VAL A 63 -2.23 8.80 9.03
C VAL A 63 -2.73 7.36 9.18
N SER A 64 -4.05 7.17 9.25
CA SER A 64 -4.68 5.85 9.36
C SER A 64 -4.25 4.91 8.22
N ASN A 65 -4.11 5.41 6.99
CA ASN A 65 -3.72 4.58 5.84
C ASN A 65 -2.32 3.98 6.02
N TYR A 66 -1.38 4.73 6.60
CA TYR A 66 -0.04 4.23 6.90
C TYR A 66 -0.04 3.22 8.06
N LEU A 67 -0.90 3.45 9.07
CA LEU A 67 -1.06 2.53 10.20
C LEU A 67 -1.65 1.19 9.73
N ASP A 68 -2.68 1.24 8.88
CA ASP A 68 -3.32 0.06 8.29
C ASP A 68 -2.35 -0.74 7.41
N LEU A 69 -1.56 -0.05 6.58
CA LEU A 69 -0.50 -0.68 5.79
C LEU A 69 0.54 -1.36 6.70
N GLY A 70 0.95 -0.68 7.77
CA GLY A 70 1.85 -1.23 8.77
C GLY A 70 1.30 -2.51 9.40
N MET A 71 0.03 -2.54 9.77
CA MET A 71 -0.63 -3.72 10.35
C MET A 71 -0.68 -4.90 9.36
N ILE A 72 -0.99 -4.64 8.09
CA ILE A 72 -1.00 -5.65 7.02
C ILE A 72 0.41 -6.25 6.83
N LEU A 73 1.45 -5.41 6.79
CA LEU A 73 2.83 -5.83 6.63
C LEU A 73 3.36 -6.61 7.85
N LEU A 74 3.04 -6.14 9.07
CA LEU A 74 3.40 -6.80 10.32
C LEU A 74 2.75 -8.17 10.41
N SER A 75 1.46 -8.28 10.11
CA SER A 75 0.77 -9.56 10.18
C SER A 75 1.36 -10.59 9.20
N ARG A 76 1.70 -10.17 7.97
CA ARG A 76 2.41 -11.03 7.00
C ARG A 76 3.81 -11.43 7.47
N ARG A 77 4.51 -10.55 8.19
CA ARG A 77 5.83 -10.85 8.77
C ARG A 77 5.71 -11.83 9.94
N SER A 78 4.72 -11.66 10.82
CA SER A 78 4.45 -12.58 11.94
C SER A 78 4.12 -13.99 11.45
N SER A 79 3.29 -14.14 10.41
CA SER A 79 3.01 -15.46 9.80
C SER A 79 4.24 -16.12 9.17
N ARG A 80 5.27 -15.33 8.79
CA ARG A 80 6.56 -15.84 8.30
C ARG A 80 7.54 -16.17 9.42
N CYS A 81 7.37 -15.60 10.62
CA CYS A 81 8.24 -15.88 11.76
C CYS A 81 7.84 -17.17 12.50
N ASP A 82 6.58 -17.60 12.45
CA ASP A 82 6.16 -18.93 12.92
C ASP A 82 6.57 -20.07 11.96
N ALA A 83 6.96 -19.73 10.72
CA ALA A 83 7.56 -20.66 9.78
C ALA A 83 9.09 -20.53 9.84
N GLY A 84 9.69 -21.10 10.89
CA GLY A 84 11.13 -21.33 10.94
C GLY A 84 11.61 -21.98 9.63
N GLY A 85 12.44 -21.23 8.89
CA GLY A 85 13.23 -21.72 7.76
C GLY A 85 12.44 -22.14 6.52
N ARG A 86 12.28 -21.24 5.54
CA ARG A 86 12.49 -21.64 4.14
C ARG A 86 12.95 -20.48 3.28
N ASN A 87 14.24 -20.59 2.94
CA ASN A 87 14.98 -19.91 1.90
C ASN A 87 14.13 -19.70 0.63
N GLN A 88 13.86 -18.44 0.29
CA GLN A 88 13.56 -18.01 -1.07
C GLN A 88 14.54 -16.88 -1.39
N GLY A 89 15.75 -17.29 -1.78
CA GLY A 89 16.63 -16.47 -2.60
C GLY A 89 15.98 -16.17 -3.95
N GLY A 90 16.31 -15.01 -4.52
CA GLY A 90 15.77 -14.47 -5.77
C GLY A 90 15.07 -13.15 -5.48
N GLY A 91 15.75 -12.00 -5.45
CA GLY A 91 16.70 -11.54 -6.45
C GLY A 91 15.99 -10.50 -7.31
N SER A 92 16.05 -9.24 -6.89
CA SER A 92 15.96 -8.05 -7.74
C SER A 92 16.44 -6.88 -6.90
N GLY A 93 17.61 -6.37 -7.29
CA GLY A 93 18.46 -5.49 -6.50
C GLY A 93 17.90 -4.07 -6.31
N PRO A 94 18.66 -3.22 -5.59
CA PRO A 94 18.29 -1.84 -5.36
C PRO A 94 18.46 -1.05 -6.66
N ALA A 95 17.39 -0.46 -7.16
CA ALA A 95 17.49 0.61 -8.16
C ALA A 95 17.97 1.86 -7.42
N VAL A 96 19.29 2.04 -7.46
CA VAL A 96 19.98 3.28 -7.14
C VAL A 96 19.65 4.33 -8.21
N VAL A 97 19.17 5.49 -7.78
CA VAL A 97 19.44 6.78 -8.43
C VAL A 97 19.51 7.80 -7.28
N SER A 98 20.68 7.97 -6.66
CA SER A 98 21.77 8.86 -7.08
C SER A 98 21.29 10.26 -7.45
N GLY A 99 21.40 11.18 -6.50
CA GLY A 99 21.57 12.60 -6.79
C GLY A 99 21.13 13.55 -5.67
N PRO A 100 21.98 13.85 -4.66
CA PRO A 100 22.00 15.16 -4.05
C PRO A 100 23.01 16.02 -4.83
N HIS A 101 22.56 17.08 -5.51
CA HIS A 101 23.48 18.14 -5.93
C HIS A 101 23.29 19.36 -5.07
N ALA A 102 24.39 19.70 -4.41
CA ALA A 102 24.55 20.77 -3.46
C ALA A 102 24.28 22.15 -4.07
N GLU A 103 23.83 23.01 -3.16
CA GLU A 103 24.11 24.43 -3.07
C GLU A 103 25.38 24.87 -3.82
N GLY A 104 25.25 25.90 -4.65
CA GLY A 104 26.36 26.77 -5.05
C GLY A 104 26.16 28.15 -4.43
N PRO A 105 27.11 28.68 -3.64
CA PRO A 105 27.12 30.09 -3.29
C PRO A 105 28.06 30.85 -4.25
N GLY A 106 27.65 32.04 -4.69
CA GLY A 106 28.64 33.04 -5.09
C GLY A 106 28.21 34.09 -6.12
N ARG A 107 28.14 35.34 -5.61
CA ARG A 107 28.56 36.62 -6.25
C ARG A 107 27.62 37.13 -7.35
N GLY A 108 27.06 38.34 -7.31
CA GLY A 108 27.58 39.62 -6.81
C GLY A 108 27.97 40.50 -8.01
N ALA A 109 27.53 41.77 -8.01
CA ALA A 109 27.73 42.84 -9.03
C ALA A 109 26.85 42.67 -10.30
N ASP A 110 26.30 43.70 -10.96
CA ASP A 110 26.51 45.16 -11.00
C ASP A 110 25.23 45.73 -11.68
N ASP A 111 24.56 46.75 -11.14
CA ASP A 111 24.68 48.18 -11.53
C ASP A 111 24.08 48.58 -12.90
N SER A 112 23.10 49.49 -12.81
CA SER A 112 22.70 50.57 -13.73
C SER A 112 22.80 50.42 -15.26
N SER A 113 21.65 50.58 -15.94
CA SER A 113 21.32 51.75 -16.79
C SER A 113 19.93 51.61 -17.42
#